data_AF-K2AT84-F1
#
_entry.id   AF-K2AT84-F1
#
_cell.length_a   1.000
_cell.length_b   1.000
_cell.length_c   1.000
_cell.angle_alpha   90.00
_cell.angle_beta   90.00
_cell.angle_gamma   90.00
#
_symmetry.space_group_name_H-M   'P 1'
#
loop_
_entity.id
_entity.type
_entity.pdbx_description
1 polymer ?
#
loop_
_entity_poly.entity_id
_entity_poly.type
_entity_poly.pdbx_seq_one_letter_code
_entity_poly.pdbx_strand_id
1 'polypeptide(L)'
;MTILLITILGLVLRLILSGQSFWLDEGASLMFAKLSLPQLVDAIKTDFHPPIFYSLLHFWLPLAGRTEWLIRLPFIIIATAAVPA
;
A
#
# COMPACT_ATOMS: atom_id res chain seq x y z
N MET A 1 -10.26 26.17 -5.65
CA MET A 1 -8.80 26.38 -5.75
C MET A 1 -8.06 25.88 -4.50
N THR A 2 -8.51 26.23 -3.29
CA THR A 2 -7.89 25.80 -2.02
C THR A 2 -7.82 24.28 -1.82
N ILE A 3 -8.92 23.56 -2.06
CA ILE A 3 -8.96 22.09 -1.90
C ILE A 3 -7.97 21.39 -2.85
N LEU A 4 -7.85 21.87 -4.09
CA LEU A 4 -6.89 21.37 -5.06
C LEU A 4 -5.45 21.57 -4.56
N LEU A 5 -5.13 22.75 -4.05
CA LEU A 5 -3.80 23.05 -3.48
C LEU A 5 -3.48 22.12 -2.31
N ILE A 6 -4.42 21.91 -1.39
CA ILE A 6 -4.25 21.00 -0.25
C ILE A 6 -4.05 19.55 -0.72
N THR A 7 -4.81 19.12 -1.74
CA THR A 7 -4.69 17.77 -2.32
C THR A 7 -3.33 17.56 -2.96
N ILE A 8 -2.85 18.52 -3.76
CA ILE A 8 -1.52 18.46 -4.40
C ILE A 8 -0.42 18.49 -3.33
N LEU A 9 -0.52 19.38 -2.33
CA LEU A 9 0.44 19.44 -1.25
C LEU A 9 0.50 18.11 -0.49
N GLY A 10 -0.66 17.53 -0.19
CA GLY A 10 -0.75 16.22 0.46
C GLY A 10 -0.13 15.09 -0.36
N LEU A 11 -0.23 15.13 -1.69
CA LEU A 11 0.43 14.16 -2.58
C LEU A 11 1.95 14.31 -2.52
N VAL A 12 2.44 15.54 -2.69
CA VAL A 12 3.89 15.84 -2.71
C VAL A 12 4.55 15.44 -1.39
N LEU A 13 3.94 15.81 -0.25
CA LEU A 13 4.46 15.45 1.07
C LEU A 13 4.53 13.94 1.26
N ARG A 14 3.49 13.19 0.85
CA ARG A 14 3.50 11.73 0.95
C ARG A 14 4.59 11.11 0.07
N LEU A 15 4.78 11.57 -1.15
CA LEU A 15 5.82 11.04 -2.04
C LEU A 15 7.23 11.24 -1.46
N ILE A 16 7.51 12.40 -0.88
CA ILE A 16 8.81 12.71 -0.26
C ILE A 16 9.03 11.88 1.02
N LEU A 17 7.98 11.72 1.83
CA LEU A 17 8.04 11.08 3.15
C LEU A 17 7.70 9.58 3.13
N SER A 18 7.75 8.90 1.98
CA SER A 18 7.41 7.47 1.85
C SER A 18 8.63 6.55 1.63
N GLY A 19 9.85 7.08 1.71
CA GLY A 19 11.09 6.33 1.51
C GLY A 19 11.68 5.66 2.77
N GLN A 20 11.05 5.85 3.92
CA GLN A 20 11.44 5.23 5.19
C GLN A 20 11.19 3.72 5.21
N SER A 21 11.90 3.02 6.10
CA SER A 21 11.73 1.60 6.35
C SER A 21 10.27 1.22 6.66
N PHE A 22 9.90 -0.03 6.39
CA PHE A 22 8.56 -0.52 6.66
C PHE A 22 8.23 -0.50 8.15
N TRP A 23 6.99 -0.10 8.44
CA TRP A 23 6.39 -0.28 9.75
C TRP A 23 6.13 -1.77 10.01
N LEU A 24 5.89 -2.15 11.27
CA LEU A 24 5.73 -3.55 11.66
C LEU A 24 4.57 -4.23 10.92
N ASP A 25 3.44 -3.53 10.81
CA ASP A 25 2.22 -3.96 10.14
C ASP A 25 2.36 -4.02 8.61
N GLU A 26 3.09 -3.08 8.00
CA GLU A 26 3.47 -3.16 6.60
C GLU A 26 4.36 -4.37 6.33
N GLY A 27 5.33 -4.62 7.22
CA GLY A 27 6.19 -5.80 7.18
C GLY A 27 5.39 -7.09 7.22
N ALA A 28 4.43 -7.20 8.15
CA ALA A 28 3.52 -8.34 8.23
C ALA A 28 2.73 -8.50 6.93
N SER A 29 2.13 -7.43 6.42
CA SER A 29 1.35 -7.46 5.16
C SER A 29 2.19 -7.88 3.96
N LEU A 30 3.45 -7.44 3.90
CA LEU A 30 4.42 -7.85 2.88
C LEU A 30 4.77 -9.33 2.97
N MET A 31 4.76 -9.94 4.16
CA MET A 31 4.97 -11.38 4.30
C MET A 31 3.83 -12.16 3.65
N PHE A 32 2.57 -11.76 3.88
CA PHE A 32 1.41 -12.37 3.20
C PHE A 32 1.47 -12.16 1.69
N ALA A 33 1.71 -10.94 1.24
CA ALA A 33 1.72 -10.61 -0.18
C ALA A 33 2.82 -11.34 -0.99
N LYS A 34 3.88 -11.82 -0.33
CA LYS A 34 4.94 -12.63 -0.97
C LYS A 34 4.62 -14.12 -1.08
N LEU A 35 3.56 -14.60 -0.44
CA LEU A 35 3.13 -15.99 -0.56
C LEU A 35 2.68 -16.31 -1.98
N SER A 36 2.78 -17.57 -2.37
CA SER A 36 2.13 -18.02 -3.62
C SER A 36 0.61 -17.89 -3.50
N LEU A 37 -0.11 -17.75 -4.63
CA LEU A 37 -1.57 -17.60 -4.61
C LEU A 37 -2.31 -18.65 -3.76
N PRO A 38 -2.00 -19.97 -3.84
CA PRO A 38 -2.65 -20.96 -3.00
C PRO A 38 -2.37 -20.74 -1.50
N GLN A 39 -1.11 -20.47 -1.15
CA GLN A 39 -0.71 -20.20 0.24
C GLN A 39 -1.34 -18.92 0.78
N LEU A 40 -1.46 -17.88 -0.05
CA LEU A 40 -2.11 -16.63 0.31
C LEU A 40 -3.59 -16.86 0.61
N VAL A 41 -4.29 -17.60 -0.26
CA VAL A 41 -5.70 -17.95 -0.07
C VAL A 41 -5.90 -18.75 1.22
N ASP A 42 -5.02 -19.69 1.51
CA ASP A 42 -5.11 -20.48 2.74
C ASP A 42 -4.78 -19.65 3.99
N ALA A 43 -3.76 -18.79 3.93
CA ALA A 43 -3.36 -17.93 5.04
C ALA A 43 -4.45 -16.91 5.41
N ILE A 44 -5.14 -16.33 4.41
CA ILE A 44 -6.20 -15.34 4.65
C ILE A 44 -7.44 -15.97 5.29
N LYS A 45 -7.73 -17.26 5.05
CA LYS A 45 -8.89 -17.93 5.69
C LYS A 45 -8.83 -17.90 7.22
N THR A 46 -7.62 -17.85 7.77
CA THR A 46 -7.38 -17.83 9.22
C THR A 46 -7.02 -16.44 9.74
N ASP A 47 -6.94 -15.44 8.87
CA ASP A 47 -6.65 -14.06 9.23
C ASP A 47 -7.94 -13.29 9.50
N PHE A 48 -7.88 -12.31 10.40
CA PHE A 48 -9.02 -11.43 10.70
C PHE A 48 -9.16 -10.28 9.69
N HIS A 49 -8.10 -9.96 8.94
CA HIS A 49 -8.09 -8.86 7.98
C HIS A 49 -8.69 -9.28 6.64
N PRO A 50 -9.45 -8.39 5.98
CA PRO A 50 -10.01 -8.68 4.66
C PRO A 50 -8.93 -8.98 3.59
N PRO A 51 -9.22 -9.90 2.63
CA PRO A 51 -8.25 -10.36 1.62
C PRO A 51 -7.75 -9.26 0.69
N ILE A 52 -8.58 -8.24 0.44
CA ILE A 52 -8.38 -7.24 -0.62
C ILE A 52 -7.01 -6.58 -0.52
N PHE A 53 -6.57 -6.24 0.70
CA PHE A 53 -5.32 -5.53 0.90
C PHE A 53 -4.11 -6.39 0.47
N TYR A 54 -4.06 -7.64 0.94
CA TYR A 54 -2.98 -8.55 0.61
C TYR A 54 -2.99 -8.95 -0.86
N SER A 55 -4.17 -9.15 -1.46
CA SER A 55 -4.30 -9.47 -2.89
C SER A 55 -3.80 -8.32 -3.76
N LEU A 56 -4.19 -7.07 -3.45
CA LEU A 56 -3.70 -5.90 -4.19
C LEU A 56 -2.17 -5.80 -4.10
N LEU A 57 -1.62 -5.98 -2.90
CA LEU A 57 -0.18 -5.94 -2.68
C LEU A 57 0.55 -7.08 -3.41
N HIS A 58 0.00 -8.29 -3.40
CA HIS A 58 0.56 -9.47 -4.09
C HIS A 58 0.77 -9.22 -5.58
N PHE A 59 -0.21 -8.64 -6.26
CA PHE A 59 -0.11 -8.32 -7.69
C PHE A 59 0.72 -7.07 -7.97
N TRP A 60 0.83 -6.14 -7.01
CA TRP A 60 1.62 -4.92 -7.17
C TRP A 60 3.12 -5.14 -6.96
N LEU A 61 3.51 -6.00 -6.02
CA LEU A 61 4.91 -6.23 -5.65
C LEU A 61 5.86 -6.55 -6.83
N PRO A 62 5.48 -7.37 -7.83
CA PRO A 62 6.33 -7.63 -8.99
C PRO A 62 6.68 -6.37 -9.80
N LEU A 63 5.79 -5.36 -9.81
CA LEU A 63 5.99 -4.10 -10.50
C LEU A 63 6.78 -3.11 -9.63
N ALA A 64 6.50 -3.08 -8.34
CA ALA A 64 7.14 -2.17 -7.39
C ALA A 64 8.57 -2.59 -6.98
N GLY A 65 8.91 -3.87 -7.16
CA GLY A 65 10.21 -4.41 -6.79
C GLY A 65 10.44 -4.34 -5.27
N ARG A 66 11.51 -3.66 -4.86
CA ARG A 66 11.96 -3.57 -3.45
C ARG A 66 11.91 -2.16 -2.88
N THR A 67 11.47 -1.19 -3.67
CA THR A 67 11.52 0.22 -3.28
C THR A 67 10.31 0.60 -2.45
N GLU A 68 10.54 1.13 -1.26
CA GLU A 68 9.54 1.36 -0.22
C GLU A 68 8.42 2.30 -0.67
N TRP A 69 8.78 3.47 -1.23
CA TRP A 69 7.79 4.44 -1.70
C TRP A 69 6.98 3.90 -2.88
N LEU A 70 7.59 3.07 -3.72
CA LEU A 70 6.93 2.48 -4.89
C LEU A 70 5.95 1.39 -4.47
N ILE A 71 6.30 0.60 -3.45
CA ILE A 71 5.40 -0.37 -2.81
C ILE A 71 4.17 0.36 -2.21
N ARG A 72 4.37 1.55 -1.63
CA ARG A 72 3.29 2.37 -1.04
C ARG A 72 2.45 3.14 -2.07
N LEU A 73 2.91 3.24 -3.33
CA LEU A 73 2.34 4.14 -4.34
C LEU A 73 0.82 3.98 -4.57
N PRO A 74 0.25 2.76 -4.72
CA PRO A 74 -1.20 2.61 -4.92
C PRO A 74 -2.00 3.19 -3.76
N PHE A 75 -1.51 3.01 -2.53
CA PHE A 75 -2.15 3.50 -1.32
C PHE A 75 -1.98 5.01 -1.15
N ILE A 76 -0.85 5.57 -1.56
CA ILE A 76 -0.64 7.03 -1.63
C ILE A 76 -1.67 7.66 -2.58
N ILE A 77 -1.93 7.04 -3.74
CA ILE A 77 -2.92 7.52 -4.72
C ILE A 77 -4.33 7.49 -4.13
N ILE A 78 -4.74 6.35 -3.56
CA ILE A 78 -6.08 6.20 -2.95
C ILE A 78 -6.26 7.20 -1.79
N ALA A 79 -5.27 7.31 -0.91
CA ALA A 79 -5.31 8.25 0.21
C ALA A 79 -5.33 9.72 -0.25
N THR A 80 -4.64 10.06 -1.34
CA THR A 80 -4.67 11.40 -1.93
C THR A 80 -6.04 11.70 -2.55
N ALA A 81 -6.64 10.72 -3.24
CA ALA A 81 -7.97 10.86 -3.83
C ALA A 81 -9.09 11.04 -2.77
N ALA A 82 -8.84 10.61 -1.53
CA ALA A 82 -9.76 10.80 -0.41
C ALA A 82 -9.67 12.18 0.27
N VAL A 83 -8.66 13.02 -0.04
CA VAL A 83 -8.51 14.37 0.54
C VAL A 83 -9.65 15.34 0.21
N PRO A 84 -10.18 15.42 -1.04
CA PRO A 84 -11.27 16.33 -1.37
C PRO A 84 -12.68 15.80 -1.02
N ALA A 85 -12.79 14.58 -0.46
CA ALA A 85 -14.06 13.90 -0.18
C ALA A 85 -14.74 14.37 1.11
#